data_AF-A0A7U7GB63-F1
#
_entry.id   AF-A0A7U7GB63-F1
#
_cell.length_a   1.000
_cell.length_b   1.000
_cell.length_c   1.000
_cell.angle_alpha   90.00
_cell.angle_beta   90.00
_cell.angle_gamma   90.00
#
_symmetry.space_group_name_H-M   'P 1'
#
loop_
_entity.id
_entity.type
_entity.pdbx_description
1 polymer ?
#
loop_
_entity_poly.entity_id
_entity_poly.type
_entity_poly.pdbx_seq_one_letter_code
_entity_poly.pdbx_strand_id
1 'polypeptide(L)'
;MTSVWRFSIVWLVATLLGGLSVIVAMPALAQEKSMSNIISYTSNKADDRFETELTVRPDGAAVLKIGSNRDRRSGPAGLFRAVVPAHLIAQLSRDTTSPAFLGAPSQVQLVPDETFREIKVIGPENSPLVKLVGEELATPAPFAQAESTIESIILFLLKSPVVAIVMQVSMFPEQVIAGQRTPFDLVLGNVGQKPFFLDAPTQWGEKASQGDLVAVRTDIPLAELSSAHQQFLPLGRSNFEVANPSIIGPRVRLGSGEGIALRFQSDFSWEPGRYKVDIDLVLPLLGDDDKPLMLVGLVSESKPVSVSAK
;
A
#
# COMPACT_ATOMS: atom_id res chain seq x y z
N MET A 1 46.05 -2.23 18.89
CA MET A 1 46.90 -2.43 17.69
C MET A 1 46.83 -3.90 17.31
N THR A 2 46.52 -4.20 16.04
CA THR A 2 46.77 -5.46 15.30
C THR A 2 46.19 -6.75 15.90
N SER A 3 45.08 -7.29 15.38
CA SER A 3 44.97 -8.14 14.17
C SER A 3 45.30 -9.63 14.42
N VAL A 4 44.55 -10.48 13.71
CA VAL A 4 44.77 -11.89 13.38
C VAL A 4 44.09 -12.93 14.29
N TRP A 5 42.83 -13.24 13.99
CA TRP A 5 42.29 -14.58 14.21
C TRP A 5 42.55 -15.42 12.96
N ARG A 6 43.51 -16.33 13.06
CA ARG A 6 43.72 -17.45 12.12
C ARG A 6 42.84 -18.61 12.59
N PHE A 7 41.95 -19.08 11.73
CA PHE A 7 41.45 -20.45 11.83
C PHE A 7 41.86 -21.19 10.56
N SER A 8 42.94 -21.97 10.70
CA SER A 8 43.29 -23.06 9.81
C SER A 8 42.44 -24.27 10.22
N ILE A 9 41.61 -24.77 9.32
CA ILE A 9 41.06 -26.12 9.41
C ILE A 9 41.66 -26.90 8.25
N VAL A 10 42.71 -27.65 8.54
CA VAL A 10 43.23 -28.71 7.69
C VAL A 10 42.75 -30.01 8.33
N TRP A 11 41.82 -30.71 7.67
CA TRP A 11 41.58 -32.13 7.93
C TRP A 11 42.29 -32.93 6.85
N LEU A 12 43.31 -33.67 7.30
CA LEU A 12 44.08 -34.63 6.54
C LEU A 12 43.36 -35.98 6.64
N VAL A 13 42.90 -36.53 5.52
CA VAL A 13 42.64 -37.97 5.39
C VAL A 13 43.31 -38.42 4.10
N ALA A 14 44.47 -39.05 4.24
CA ALA A 14 45.15 -39.77 3.18
C ALA A 14 45.40 -41.20 3.67
N THR A 15 44.70 -42.16 3.07
CA THR A 15 45.10 -43.57 3.11
C THR A 15 45.06 -44.09 1.67
N LEU A 16 46.13 -44.78 1.31
CA LEU A 16 46.53 -45.18 -0.03
C LEU A 16 45.48 -46.01 -0.78
N LEU A 17 45.33 -45.76 -2.09
CA LEU A 17 45.57 -46.71 -3.19
C LEU A 17 45.03 -46.14 -4.53
N GLY A 18 45.93 -45.87 -5.47
CA GLY A 18 45.71 -45.94 -6.93
C GLY A 18 44.62 -45.10 -7.59
N GLY A 19 45.03 -44.06 -8.32
CA GLY A 19 44.34 -43.62 -9.54
C GLY A 19 43.42 -42.40 -9.41
N LEU A 20 43.72 -41.38 -10.23
CA LEU A 20 42.95 -40.17 -10.51
C LEU A 20 42.62 -39.27 -9.31
N SER A 21 43.43 -38.22 -9.14
CA SER A 21 43.04 -37.00 -8.44
C SER A 21 41.90 -36.32 -9.21
N VAL A 22 40.65 -36.64 -8.88
CA VAL A 22 39.51 -35.80 -9.25
C VAL A 22 39.55 -34.58 -8.33
N ILE A 23 40.10 -33.48 -8.84
CA ILE A 23 39.88 -32.17 -8.24
C ILE A 23 38.40 -31.86 -8.44
N VAL A 24 37.58 -32.14 -7.43
CA VAL A 24 36.24 -31.58 -7.35
C VAL A 24 36.44 -30.09 -7.12
N ALA A 25 36.46 -29.33 -8.21
CA ALA A 25 36.27 -27.89 -8.15
C ALA A 25 34.90 -27.68 -7.51
N MET A 26 34.89 -27.36 -6.21
CA MET A 26 33.71 -26.73 -5.63
C MET A 26 33.44 -25.49 -6.47
N PRO A 27 32.25 -25.33 -7.08
CA PRO A 27 31.93 -24.09 -7.73
C PRO A 27 32.10 -23.00 -6.67
N ALA A 28 32.99 -22.05 -6.95
CA ALA A 28 33.01 -20.79 -6.24
C ALA A 28 31.56 -20.33 -6.16
N LEU A 29 31.05 -20.17 -4.93
CA LEU A 29 29.83 -19.41 -4.68
C LEU A 29 29.97 -18.15 -5.51
N ALA A 30 29.24 -18.09 -6.62
CA ALA A 30 29.14 -16.89 -7.41
C ALA A 30 28.66 -15.85 -6.40
N GLN A 31 29.53 -14.91 -6.05
CA GLN A 31 29.10 -13.68 -5.42
C GLN A 31 28.07 -13.12 -6.39
N GLU A 32 26.79 -13.34 -6.07
CA GLU A 32 25.70 -12.63 -6.71
C GLU A 32 26.12 -11.17 -6.66
N LYS A 33 26.29 -10.59 -7.85
CA LYS A 33 26.73 -9.22 -8.02
C LYS A 33 25.71 -8.38 -7.25
N SER A 34 26.11 -7.93 -6.06
CA SER A 34 25.35 -7.01 -5.23
C SER A 34 24.85 -5.90 -6.13
N MET A 35 23.55 -5.56 -6.05
CA MET A 35 23.04 -4.41 -6.77
C MET A 35 23.94 -3.20 -6.49
N SER A 36 24.36 -2.48 -7.53
CA SER A 36 25.05 -1.21 -7.39
C SER A 36 24.09 -0.02 -7.43
N ASN A 37 22.82 -0.30 -7.75
CA ASN A 37 21.83 0.71 -8.12
C ASN A 37 20.73 0.78 -7.06
N ILE A 38 20.18 1.98 -6.85
CA ILE A 38 18.92 2.17 -6.16
C ILE A 38 17.81 2.05 -7.21
N ILE A 39 16.79 1.26 -6.91
CA ILE A 39 15.64 1.08 -7.80
C ILE A 39 14.42 1.62 -7.07
N SER A 40 13.71 2.54 -7.70
CA SER A 40 12.42 3.03 -7.22
C SER A 40 11.30 2.69 -8.19
N TYR A 41 10.11 2.45 -7.64
CA TYR A 41 8.89 2.22 -8.37
C TYR A 41 7.81 3.15 -7.83
N THR A 42 7.06 3.78 -8.73
CA THR A 42 5.94 4.65 -8.38
C THR A 42 4.74 4.26 -9.21
N SER A 43 3.55 4.22 -8.60
CA SER A 43 2.29 3.94 -9.28
C SER A 43 1.17 4.76 -8.65
N ASN A 44 0.44 5.50 -9.48
CA ASN A 44 -0.74 6.25 -9.08
C ASN A 44 -2.06 5.51 -9.42
N LYS A 45 -1.97 4.25 -9.84
CA LYS A 45 -3.10 3.38 -10.23
C LYS A 45 -4.26 3.34 -9.24
N ALA A 46 -3.97 3.29 -7.94
CA ALA A 46 -5.00 3.24 -6.92
C ALA A 46 -5.69 4.60 -6.71
N ASP A 47 -4.90 5.67 -6.69
CA ASP A 47 -5.34 7.05 -6.48
C ASP A 47 -4.17 7.99 -6.86
N ASP A 48 -4.48 9.03 -7.63
CA ASP A 48 -3.55 10.05 -8.10
C ASP A 48 -3.00 10.94 -6.99
N ARG A 49 -3.76 11.11 -5.91
CA ARG A 49 -3.35 11.88 -4.73
C ARG A 49 -2.58 11.03 -3.72
N PHE A 50 -2.69 9.70 -3.80
CA PHE A 50 -2.15 8.76 -2.81
C PHE A 50 -1.38 7.62 -3.46
N GLU A 51 -0.27 7.97 -4.10
CA GLU A 51 0.57 7.03 -4.85
C GLU A 51 1.14 5.89 -3.98
N THR A 52 1.50 4.80 -4.65
CA THR A 52 2.34 3.74 -4.10
C THR A 52 3.78 3.96 -4.53
N GLU A 53 4.69 4.07 -3.57
CA GLU A 53 6.12 4.25 -3.79
C GLU A 53 6.90 3.09 -3.17
N LEU A 54 7.75 2.44 -3.94
CA LEU A 54 8.76 1.49 -3.45
C LEU A 54 10.15 2.03 -3.74
N THR A 55 11.06 1.91 -2.79
CA THR A 55 12.50 2.14 -2.99
C THR A 55 13.26 0.94 -2.46
N VAL A 56 14.13 0.36 -3.28
CA VAL A 56 15.00 -0.77 -2.97
C VAL A 56 16.45 -0.34 -3.11
N ARG A 57 17.22 -0.46 -2.03
CA ARG A 57 18.65 -0.12 -1.99
C ARG A 57 19.54 -1.30 -2.40
N PRO A 58 20.79 -1.02 -2.80
CA PRO A 58 21.85 -2.02 -3.04
C PRO A 58 21.99 -3.12 -1.99
N ASP A 59 21.87 -2.75 -0.71
CA ASP A 59 22.00 -3.62 0.46
C ASP A 59 20.73 -4.45 0.75
N GLY A 60 19.72 -4.36 -0.10
CA GLY A 60 18.43 -5.03 0.06
C GLY A 60 17.48 -4.31 1.01
N ALA A 61 17.89 -3.23 1.68
CA ALA A 61 16.97 -2.43 2.49
C ALA A 61 15.92 -1.78 1.57
N ALA A 62 14.65 -2.05 1.84
CA ALA A 62 13.56 -1.52 1.04
C ALA A 62 12.52 -0.81 1.90
N VAL A 63 11.94 0.24 1.33
CA VAL A 63 10.87 1.05 1.92
C VAL A 63 9.72 1.10 0.93
N LEU A 64 8.53 0.75 1.38
CA LEU A 64 7.29 0.82 0.62
C LEU A 64 6.34 1.79 1.33
N LYS A 65 5.78 2.73 0.59
CA LYS A 65 4.67 3.58 1.00
C LYS A 65 3.47 3.22 0.15
N ILE A 66 2.35 2.94 0.79
CA ILE A 66 1.05 2.73 0.12
C ILE A 66 0.15 3.87 0.56
N GLY A 67 -0.07 4.85 -0.32
CA GLY A 67 -0.96 5.98 -0.05
C GLY A 67 -2.41 5.57 0.09
N SER A 68 -2.88 4.64 -0.73
CA SER A 68 -4.28 4.24 -0.76
C SER A 68 -4.45 2.72 -0.79
N ASN A 69 -5.47 2.22 -0.10
CA ASN A 69 -5.88 0.82 -0.18
C ASN A 69 -6.93 0.57 -1.28
N ARG A 70 -7.24 1.51 -2.18
CA ARG A 70 -8.34 1.36 -3.16
C ARG A 70 -8.23 0.11 -4.04
N ASP A 71 -7.02 -0.27 -4.44
CA ASP A 71 -6.74 -1.49 -5.22
C ASP A 71 -6.84 -2.78 -4.40
N ARG A 72 -6.76 -2.67 -3.07
CA ARG A 72 -6.83 -3.78 -2.10
C ARG A 72 -7.60 -3.31 -0.87
N ARG A 73 -8.92 -3.18 -0.99
CA ARG A 73 -9.80 -2.51 0.01
C ARG A 73 -9.75 -3.08 1.43
N SER A 74 -9.32 -4.33 1.60
CA SER A 74 -9.10 -4.97 2.91
C SER A 74 -7.65 -4.87 3.40
N GLY A 75 -6.75 -4.33 2.57
CA GLY A 75 -5.33 -4.18 2.83
C GLY A 75 -4.98 -2.89 3.57
N PRO A 76 -3.78 -2.84 4.16
CA PRO A 76 -3.29 -1.66 4.86
C PRO A 76 -2.76 -0.57 3.92
N ALA A 77 -2.93 0.69 4.32
CA ALA A 77 -2.20 1.84 3.79
C ALA A 77 -1.16 2.32 4.82
N GLY A 78 -0.02 2.83 4.36
CA GLY A 78 1.04 3.34 5.23
C GLY A 78 2.46 2.98 4.77
N LEU A 79 3.38 2.93 5.74
CA LEU A 79 4.81 2.73 5.56
C LEU A 79 5.25 1.32 6.00
N PHE A 80 5.98 0.64 5.13
CA PHE A 80 6.51 -0.71 5.31
C PHE A 80 8.01 -0.70 5.06
N ARG A 81 8.75 -1.57 5.79
CA ARG A 81 10.21 -1.64 5.65
C ARG A 81 10.71 -3.02 6.06
N ALA A 82 11.57 -3.58 5.22
CA ALA A 82 12.30 -4.80 5.51
C ALA A 82 13.61 -4.85 4.71
N VAL A 83 14.43 -5.86 5.01
CA VAL A 83 15.52 -6.28 4.12
C VAL A 83 14.97 -7.37 3.21
N VAL A 84 14.97 -7.11 1.91
CA VAL A 84 14.41 -7.99 0.88
C VAL A 84 15.35 -9.20 0.68
N PRO A 85 14.82 -10.41 0.44
CA PRO A 85 15.62 -11.58 0.15
C PRO A 85 16.56 -11.38 -1.04
N ALA A 86 17.81 -11.85 -0.91
CA ALA A 86 18.86 -11.68 -1.91
C ALA A 86 18.44 -12.13 -3.32
N HIS A 87 17.69 -13.24 -3.44
CA HIS A 87 17.22 -13.74 -4.74
C HIS A 87 16.28 -12.77 -5.47
N LEU A 88 15.41 -12.03 -4.75
CA LEU A 88 14.54 -11.01 -5.35
C LEU A 88 15.34 -9.78 -5.75
N ILE A 89 16.35 -9.41 -4.95
CA ILE A 89 17.28 -8.32 -5.27
C ILE A 89 18.09 -8.64 -6.54
N ALA A 90 18.64 -9.84 -6.62
CA ALA A 90 19.38 -10.31 -7.79
C ALA A 90 18.49 -10.39 -9.03
N GLN A 91 17.24 -10.87 -8.89
CA GLN A 91 16.27 -10.91 -9.98
C GLN A 91 15.93 -9.50 -10.46
N LEU A 92 15.58 -8.57 -9.56
CA LEU A 92 15.25 -7.19 -9.90
C LEU A 92 16.41 -6.50 -10.59
N SER A 93 17.64 -6.73 -10.11
CA SER A 93 18.86 -6.25 -10.75
C SER A 93 18.98 -6.77 -12.18
N ARG A 94 18.79 -8.08 -12.39
CA ARG A 94 18.89 -8.68 -13.73
C ARG A 94 17.85 -8.10 -14.68
N ASP A 95 16.61 -7.96 -14.23
CA ASP A 95 15.50 -7.47 -15.05
C ASP A 95 15.77 -6.02 -15.49
N THR A 96 16.13 -5.15 -14.55
CA THR A 96 16.32 -3.70 -14.76
C THR A 96 17.65 -3.30 -15.41
N THR A 97 18.65 -4.20 -15.43
CA THR A 97 19.93 -3.97 -16.13
C THR A 97 20.07 -4.76 -17.42
N SER A 98 19.02 -5.52 -17.80
CA SER A 98 19.01 -6.27 -19.05
C SER A 98 19.04 -5.32 -20.26
N PRO A 99 19.74 -5.67 -21.37
CA PRO A 99 19.72 -4.86 -22.59
C PRO A 99 18.30 -4.61 -23.12
N ALA A 100 17.39 -5.57 -22.93
CA ALA A 100 15.99 -5.46 -23.30
C ALA A 100 15.26 -4.36 -22.51
N PHE A 101 15.47 -4.29 -21.19
CA PHE A 101 14.90 -3.23 -20.36
C PHE A 101 15.53 -1.87 -20.66
N LEU A 102 16.86 -1.81 -20.75
CA LEU A 102 17.58 -0.57 -21.06
C LEU A 102 17.13 0.02 -22.40
N GLY A 103 16.95 -0.81 -23.42
CA GLY A 103 16.51 -0.42 -24.76
C GLY A 103 14.99 -0.23 -24.93
N ALA A 104 14.16 -0.63 -23.96
CA ALA A 104 12.71 -0.47 -24.06
C ALA A 104 12.30 1.01 -24.00
N PRO A 105 11.45 1.52 -24.90
CA PRO A 105 10.96 2.90 -24.81
C PRO A 105 9.97 3.04 -23.64
N SER A 106 9.89 4.25 -23.07
CA SER A 106 8.74 4.63 -22.25
C SER A 106 7.49 4.71 -23.13
N GLN A 107 6.34 4.30 -22.60
CA GLN A 107 5.06 4.32 -23.27
C GLN A 107 4.05 5.09 -22.44
N VAL A 108 4.04 6.41 -22.58
CA VAL A 108 3.07 7.30 -21.93
C VAL A 108 2.56 8.32 -22.93
N GLN A 109 1.29 8.68 -22.81
CA GLN A 109 0.78 9.89 -23.41
C GLN A 109 0.89 10.97 -22.34
N LEU A 110 1.76 11.98 -22.53
CA LEU A 110 1.98 13.03 -21.52
C LEU A 110 0.74 13.94 -21.38
N VAL A 111 -0.34 13.41 -20.79
CA VAL A 111 -1.57 14.11 -20.46
C VAL A 111 -1.63 14.22 -18.95
N PRO A 112 -2.03 15.39 -18.40
CA PRO A 112 -2.28 15.53 -16.98
C PRO A 112 -3.26 14.44 -16.48
N ASP A 113 -3.01 13.94 -15.28
CA ASP A 113 -3.86 12.97 -14.58
C ASP A 113 -3.94 11.56 -15.22
N GLU A 114 -3.03 11.22 -16.15
CA GLU A 114 -2.92 9.85 -16.66
C GLU A 114 -2.46 8.90 -15.53
N THR A 115 -3.09 7.74 -15.45
CA THR A 115 -2.59 6.65 -14.61
C THR A 115 -1.31 6.08 -15.21
N PHE A 116 -0.22 6.08 -14.43
CA PHE A 116 1.09 5.63 -14.84
C PHE A 116 1.75 4.71 -13.80
N ARG A 117 2.75 3.98 -14.29
CA ARG A 117 3.67 3.17 -13.51
C ARG A 117 5.09 3.52 -13.95
N GLU A 118 5.93 3.86 -13.00
CA GLU A 118 7.31 4.29 -13.22
C GLU A 118 8.28 3.31 -12.58
N ILE A 119 9.33 2.91 -13.30
CA ILE A 119 10.53 2.28 -12.75
C ILE A 119 11.70 3.21 -13.00
N LYS A 120 12.38 3.62 -11.94
CA LYS A 120 13.57 4.47 -11.98
C LYS A 120 14.77 3.74 -11.39
N VAL A 121 15.86 3.70 -12.14
CA VAL A 121 17.12 3.06 -11.77
C VAL A 121 18.19 4.13 -11.63
N ILE A 122 18.73 4.28 -10.42
CA ILE A 122 19.76 5.26 -10.10
C ILE A 122 21.07 4.50 -9.91
N GLY A 123 21.94 4.61 -10.91
CA GLY A 123 23.29 4.06 -10.84
C GLY A 123 24.28 4.98 -10.12
N PRO A 124 25.52 4.52 -9.90
CA PRO A 124 26.57 5.30 -9.21
C PRO A 124 26.98 6.59 -9.94
N GLU A 125 26.73 6.68 -11.25
CA GLU A 125 27.01 7.89 -12.05
C GLU A 125 25.90 8.96 -11.96
N ASN A 126 24.88 8.76 -11.10
CA ASN A 126 23.78 9.70 -10.82
C ASN A 126 22.93 10.16 -12.03
N SER A 127 23.06 9.53 -13.19
CA SER A 127 22.12 9.71 -14.31
C SER A 127 20.98 8.68 -14.17
N PRO A 128 19.76 9.08 -13.76
CA PRO A 128 18.68 8.14 -13.56
C PRO A 128 18.13 7.64 -14.90
N LEU A 129 18.04 6.33 -15.05
CA LEU A 129 17.23 5.73 -16.09
C LEU A 129 15.78 5.70 -15.61
N VAL A 130 14.86 6.28 -16.38
CA VAL A 130 13.43 6.28 -16.07
C VAL A 130 12.69 5.54 -17.18
N LYS A 131 11.84 4.57 -16.81
CA LYS A 131 10.88 3.91 -17.68
C LYS A 131 9.48 4.15 -17.14
N LEU A 132 8.60 4.64 -18.01
CA LEU A 132 7.25 5.05 -17.66
C LEU A 132 6.26 4.34 -18.58
N VAL A 133 5.18 3.79 -18.01
CA VAL A 133 4.12 3.09 -18.74
C VAL A 133 2.76 3.59 -18.26
N GLY A 134 1.93 4.09 -19.18
CA GLY A 134 0.54 4.45 -18.93
C GLY A 134 -0.36 3.22 -18.89
N GLU A 135 -1.49 3.29 -18.18
CA GLU A 135 -2.45 2.17 -18.08
C GLU A 135 -3.14 1.85 -19.42
N GLU A 136 -3.41 2.87 -20.24
CA GLU A 136 -4.13 2.72 -21.53
C GLU A 136 -3.26 2.12 -22.65
N LEU A 137 -1.96 1.92 -22.41
CA LEU A 137 -1.01 1.40 -23.39
C LEU A 137 -0.56 -0.02 -23.05
N ALA A 138 -0.24 -0.79 -24.10
CA ALA A 138 0.24 -2.16 -23.94
C ALA A 138 1.60 -2.18 -23.21
N THR A 139 1.64 -2.76 -22.01
CA THR A 139 2.88 -2.78 -21.21
C THR A 139 4.00 -3.54 -21.93
N PRO A 140 5.18 -2.92 -22.17
CA PRO A 140 6.31 -3.61 -22.76
C PRO A 140 6.75 -4.81 -21.93
N ALA A 141 7.00 -5.96 -22.58
CA ALA A 141 7.38 -7.20 -21.89
C ALA A 141 8.57 -7.04 -20.90
N PRO A 142 9.65 -6.29 -21.22
CA PRO A 142 10.74 -6.06 -20.26
C PRO A 142 10.30 -5.27 -19.03
N PHE A 143 9.37 -4.31 -19.18
CA PHE A 143 8.82 -3.55 -18.06
C PHE A 143 7.98 -4.47 -17.18
N ALA A 144 7.05 -5.22 -17.77
CA ALA A 144 6.19 -6.18 -17.06
C ALA A 144 7.01 -7.24 -16.28
N GLN A 145 8.15 -7.68 -16.82
CA GLN A 145 9.05 -8.60 -16.14
C GLN A 145 9.65 -7.99 -14.87
N ALA A 146 10.20 -6.77 -14.96
CA ALA A 146 10.74 -6.07 -13.80
C ALA A 146 9.65 -5.75 -12.77
N GLU A 147 8.46 -5.37 -13.24
CA GLU A 147 7.29 -5.10 -12.43
C GLU A 147 6.81 -6.34 -11.65
N SER A 148 6.79 -7.52 -12.27
CA SER A 148 6.44 -8.76 -11.57
C SER A 148 7.37 -9.06 -10.38
N THR A 149 8.67 -8.76 -10.53
CA THR A 149 9.63 -8.86 -9.44
C THR A 149 9.36 -7.79 -8.36
N ILE A 150 9.03 -6.56 -8.75
CA ILE A 150 8.61 -5.48 -7.84
C ILE A 150 7.37 -5.86 -7.04
N GLU A 151 6.34 -6.43 -7.69
CA GLU A 151 5.12 -6.90 -7.03
C GLU A 151 5.42 -7.98 -5.99
N SER A 152 6.35 -8.90 -6.30
CA SER A 152 6.83 -9.91 -5.34
C SER A 152 7.51 -9.28 -4.13
N ILE A 153 8.29 -8.22 -4.33
CA ILE A 153 8.92 -7.43 -3.24
C ILE A 153 7.85 -6.69 -2.43
N ILE A 154 6.85 -6.09 -3.07
CA ILE A 154 5.71 -5.45 -2.39
C ILE A 154 4.99 -6.44 -1.48
N LEU A 155 4.65 -7.63 -2.01
CA LEU A 155 4.00 -8.69 -1.23
C LEU A 155 4.85 -9.16 -0.04
N PHE A 156 6.17 -9.18 -0.19
CA PHE A 156 7.09 -9.44 0.92
C PHE A 156 7.06 -8.32 1.97
N LEU A 157 7.15 -7.05 1.54
CA LEU A 157 7.17 -5.88 2.42
C LEU A 157 5.87 -5.67 3.19
N LEU A 158 4.73 -6.04 2.62
CA LEU A 158 3.42 -5.98 3.29
C LEU A 158 3.38 -6.77 4.61
N LYS A 159 4.30 -7.74 4.81
CA LYS A 159 4.44 -8.50 6.06
C LYS A 159 5.23 -7.76 7.15
N SER A 160 5.81 -6.60 6.83
CA SER A 160 6.65 -5.80 7.73
C SER A 160 6.20 -4.33 7.82
N PRO A 161 4.96 -4.07 8.28
CA PRO A 161 4.45 -2.71 8.45
C PRO A 161 5.17 -1.98 9.59
N VAL A 162 5.62 -0.76 9.32
CA VAL A 162 6.22 0.13 10.34
C VAL A 162 5.13 0.99 10.97
N VAL A 163 4.38 1.71 10.13
CA VAL A 163 3.24 2.56 10.50
C VAL A 163 2.19 2.28 9.44
N ALA A 164 1.11 1.59 9.78
CA ALA A 164 0.12 1.19 8.80
C ALA A 164 -1.26 1.08 9.43
N ILE A 165 -2.27 1.53 8.69
CA ILE A 165 -3.65 1.56 9.11
C ILE A 165 -4.50 0.68 8.20
N VAL A 166 -5.45 -0.03 8.80
CA VAL A 166 -6.52 -0.74 8.12
C VAL A 166 -7.86 -0.18 8.52
N MET A 167 -8.83 -0.32 7.63
CA MET A 167 -10.21 0.10 7.86
C MET A 167 -11.15 -1.08 7.61
N GLN A 168 -12.09 -1.28 8.52
CA GLN A 168 -13.12 -2.29 8.38
C GLN A 168 -14.48 -1.73 8.78
N VAL A 169 -15.49 -2.01 7.98
CA VAL A 169 -16.90 -1.74 8.34
C VAL A 169 -17.46 -3.01 8.95
N SER A 170 -17.77 -2.98 10.24
CA SER A 170 -18.13 -4.17 11.03
C SER A 170 -19.64 -4.39 11.13
N MET A 171 -20.41 -3.31 11.27
CA MET A 171 -21.88 -3.36 11.28
C MET A 171 -22.41 -2.28 10.35
N PHE A 172 -22.80 -2.67 9.13
CA PHE A 172 -23.54 -1.81 8.22
C PHE A 172 -24.92 -2.44 7.97
N PRO A 173 -26.02 -1.68 8.09
CA PRO A 173 -27.36 -2.21 7.88
C PRO A 173 -27.57 -2.63 6.41
N GLU A 174 -28.06 -3.85 6.19
CA GLU A 174 -28.46 -4.30 4.84
C GLU A 174 -29.77 -3.64 4.36
N GLN A 175 -30.57 -3.14 5.30
CA GLN A 175 -31.83 -2.45 5.04
C GLN A 175 -31.90 -1.17 5.88
N VAL A 176 -32.26 -0.07 5.23
CA VAL A 176 -32.48 1.23 5.87
C VAL A 176 -33.81 1.81 5.42
N ILE A 177 -34.47 2.56 6.30
CA ILE A 177 -35.70 3.28 5.98
C ILE A 177 -35.33 4.73 5.67
N ALA A 178 -35.83 5.24 4.54
CA ALA A 178 -35.55 6.61 4.12
C ALA A 178 -35.98 7.61 5.19
N GLY A 179 -35.09 8.55 5.55
CA GLY A 179 -35.35 9.55 6.59
C GLY A 179 -35.22 9.03 8.03
N GLN A 180 -34.78 7.78 8.24
CA GLN A 180 -34.53 7.22 9.57
C GLN A 180 -33.04 7.22 9.89
N ARG A 181 -32.71 7.73 11.09
CA ARG A 181 -31.34 7.65 11.63
C ARG A 181 -30.96 6.20 11.90
N THR A 182 -29.98 5.70 11.16
CA THR A 182 -29.52 4.31 11.27
C THR A 182 -28.04 4.27 11.66
N PRO A 183 -27.67 3.46 12.67
CA PRO A 183 -26.29 3.36 13.11
C PRO A 183 -25.46 2.45 12.20
N PHE A 184 -24.16 2.72 12.13
CA PHE A 184 -23.17 1.81 11.57
C PHE A 184 -21.81 2.00 12.25
N ASP A 185 -20.98 0.95 12.20
CA ASP A 185 -19.71 0.91 12.91
C ASP A 185 -18.52 0.78 11.96
N LEU A 186 -17.55 1.65 12.16
CA LEU A 186 -16.27 1.73 11.47
C LEU A 186 -15.15 1.36 12.45
N VAL A 187 -14.30 0.43 12.08
CA VAL A 187 -13.11 0.06 12.86
C VAL A 187 -11.86 0.51 12.12
N LEU A 188 -11.02 1.28 12.80
CA LEU A 188 -9.69 1.66 12.35
C LEU A 188 -8.65 0.93 13.20
N GLY A 189 -7.69 0.26 12.58
CA GLY A 189 -6.68 -0.54 13.27
C GLY A 189 -5.26 -0.18 12.86
N ASN A 190 -4.34 -0.14 13.81
CA ASN A 190 -2.90 -0.03 13.55
C ASN A 190 -2.30 -1.44 13.44
N VAL A 191 -1.95 -1.85 12.21
CA VAL A 191 -1.26 -3.12 11.97
C VAL A 191 0.27 -2.98 11.94
N GLY A 192 0.78 -1.75 12.08
CA GLY A 192 2.20 -1.43 12.16
C GLY A 192 2.81 -1.64 13.54
N GLN A 193 4.14 -1.64 13.58
CA GLN A 193 4.92 -1.79 14.81
C GLN A 193 5.01 -0.51 15.65
N LYS A 194 4.84 0.65 15.02
CA LYS A 194 4.93 1.95 15.69
C LYS A 194 3.56 2.57 15.93
N PRO A 195 3.36 3.27 17.06
CA PRO A 195 2.16 4.04 17.28
C PRO A 195 2.08 5.23 16.31
N PHE A 196 0.86 5.70 16.08
CA PHE A 196 0.59 6.96 15.39
C PHE A 196 -0.68 7.61 15.95
N PHE A 197 -0.89 8.87 15.59
CA PHE A 197 -2.10 9.61 15.93
C PHE A 197 -2.94 9.90 14.69
N LEU A 198 -4.25 9.98 14.90
CA LEU A 198 -5.25 10.41 13.93
C LEU A 198 -6.02 11.60 14.51
N ASP A 199 -6.61 12.42 13.64
CA ASP A 199 -7.68 13.34 14.08
C ASP A 199 -8.90 12.54 14.56
N ALA A 200 -9.49 12.98 15.68
CA ALA A 200 -10.77 12.46 16.13
C ALA A 200 -11.89 12.75 15.10
N PRO A 201 -12.94 11.93 14.99
CA PRO A 201 -14.05 12.17 14.05
C PRO A 201 -14.72 13.54 14.21
N THR A 202 -14.68 14.10 15.42
CA THR A 202 -15.18 15.45 15.72
C THR A 202 -14.38 16.57 15.07
N GLN A 203 -13.25 16.26 14.42
CA GLN A 203 -12.36 17.18 13.71
C GLN A 203 -12.35 16.94 12.19
N TRP A 204 -13.05 15.93 11.70
CA TRP A 204 -13.14 15.64 10.26
C TRP A 204 -13.95 16.73 9.54
N GLY A 205 -13.44 17.20 8.41
CA GLY A 205 -14.00 18.33 7.63
C GLY A 205 -13.42 19.71 7.96
N GLU A 206 -12.63 19.85 9.03
CA GLU A 206 -12.01 21.15 9.42
C GLU A 206 -10.51 21.24 9.03
N LYS A 207 -9.84 20.10 8.77
CA LYS A 207 -8.40 20.00 8.45
C LYS A 207 -8.18 19.14 7.19
N ALA A 208 -7.00 18.55 7.07
CA ALA A 208 -6.67 17.54 6.05
C ALA A 208 -7.40 16.19 6.24
N SER A 209 -8.19 16.05 7.30
CA SER A 209 -8.95 14.84 7.61
C SER A 209 -10.36 14.96 7.06
N GLN A 210 -10.76 14.00 6.22
CA GLN A 210 -12.07 13.93 5.59
C GLN A 210 -12.60 12.50 5.71
N GLY A 211 -13.91 12.37 5.90
CA GLY A 211 -14.58 11.09 5.80
C GLY A 211 -15.91 11.27 5.08
N ASP A 212 -16.19 10.39 4.14
CA ASP A 212 -17.42 10.39 3.37
C ASP A 212 -17.96 8.97 3.24
N LEU A 213 -19.27 8.87 3.34
CA LEU A 213 -19.99 7.69 2.93
C LEU A 213 -20.52 7.94 1.51
N VAL A 214 -20.10 7.10 0.58
CA VAL A 214 -20.42 7.19 -0.84
C VAL A 214 -21.34 6.02 -1.19
N ALA A 215 -22.53 6.31 -1.70
CA ALA A 215 -23.49 5.31 -2.11
C ALA A 215 -23.84 5.45 -3.59
N VAL A 216 -23.79 4.36 -4.32
CA VAL A 216 -24.11 4.32 -5.76
C VAL A 216 -25.24 3.33 -5.98
N ARG A 217 -26.28 3.74 -6.71
CA ARG A 217 -27.37 2.82 -7.07
C ARG A 217 -26.88 1.66 -7.93
N THR A 218 -27.45 0.49 -7.69
CA THR A 218 -27.11 -0.78 -8.34
C THR A 218 -28.30 -1.41 -9.07
N ASP A 219 -29.49 -0.86 -8.85
CA ASP A 219 -30.72 -1.22 -9.55
C ASP A 219 -30.91 -0.44 -10.86
N ILE A 220 -30.02 0.51 -11.15
CA ILE A 220 -29.99 1.28 -12.40
C ILE A 220 -28.93 0.68 -13.34
N PRO A 221 -29.25 0.44 -14.63
CA PRO A 221 -28.26 -0.01 -15.62
C PRO A 221 -27.07 0.96 -15.72
N LEU A 222 -25.86 0.44 -15.92
CA LEU A 222 -24.64 1.26 -15.99
C LEU A 222 -24.73 2.37 -17.06
N ALA A 223 -25.40 2.10 -18.18
CA ALA A 223 -25.60 3.08 -19.26
C ALA A 223 -26.48 4.29 -18.87
N GLU A 224 -27.27 4.15 -17.81
CA GLU A 224 -28.18 5.18 -17.28
C GLU A 224 -27.65 5.80 -15.98
N LEU A 225 -26.52 5.30 -15.46
CA LEU A 225 -25.94 5.78 -14.22
C LEU A 225 -25.46 7.24 -14.41
N SER A 226 -25.83 8.11 -13.48
CA SER A 226 -25.47 9.52 -13.48
C SER A 226 -25.14 9.98 -12.06
N SER A 227 -24.67 11.22 -11.89
CA SER A 227 -24.41 11.80 -10.57
C SER A 227 -25.65 11.85 -9.68
N ALA A 228 -26.86 11.92 -10.24
CA ALA A 228 -28.11 11.86 -9.46
C ALA A 228 -28.32 10.50 -8.76
N HIS A 229 -27.67 9.44 -9.27
CA HIS A 229 -27.72 8.10 -8.70
C HIS A 229 -26.61 7.83 -7.67
N GLN A 230 -25.85 8.87 -7.33
CA GLN A 230 -24.80 8.85 -6.33
C GLN A 230 -25.21 9.73 -5.15
N GLN A 231 -24.96 9.25 -3.95
CA GLN A 231 -25.24 9.94 -2.71
C GLN A 231 -23.96 10.06 -1.91
N PHE A 232 -23.74 11.24 -1.33
CA PHE A 232 -22.59 11.55 -0.51
C PHE A 232 -23.07 12.01 0.85
N LEU A 233 -22.55 11.39 1.89
CA LEU A 233 -22.86 11.76 3.26
C LEU A 233 -21.55 11.98 4.03
N PRO A 234 -21.23 13.23 4.40
CA PRO A 234 -19.99 13.50 5.13
C PRO A 234 -20.05 12.88 6.51
N LEU A 235 -18.94 12.26 6.92
CA LEU A 235 -18.71 11.69 8.24
C LEU A 235 -17.94 12.70 9.10
N GLY A 236 -18.36 12.82 10.36
CA GLY A 236 -17.66 13.69 11.31
C GLY A 236 -18.51 14.02 12.52
N ARG A 237 -18.38 15.25 13.03
CA ARG A 237 -19.00 15.68 14.29
C ARG A 237 -20.53 15.52 14.34
N SER A 238 -21.23 15.70 13.22
CA SER A 238 -22.71 15.72 13.18
C SER A 238 -23.36 14.34 13.30
N ASN A 239 -22.64 13.28 12.92
CA ASN A 239 -23.13 11.90 12.92
C ASN A 239 -22.29 10.96 13.77
N PHE A 240 -21.14 11.37 14.28
CA PHE A 240 -20.37 10.61 15.25
C PHE A 240 -21.11 10.51 16.60
N GLU A 241 -21.28 9.29 17.10
CA GLU A 241 -22.00 9.02 18.35
C GLU A 241 -21.03 8.68 19.49
N VAL A 242 -20.21 7.65 19.30
CA VAL A 242 -19.34 7.11 20.34
C VAL A 242 -18.13 6.38 19.73
N ALA A 243 -17.07 6.29 20.51
CA ALA A 243 -15.90 5.48 20.18
C ALA A 243 -15.55 4.52 21.33
N ASN A 244 -14.97 3.37 20.97
CA ASN A 244 -14.40 2.40 21.89
C ASN A 244 -12.97 2.02 21.43
N PRO A 245 -11.92 2.34 22.20
CA PRO A 245 -11.95 3.07 23.47
C PRO A 245 -12.43 4.53 23.31
N SER A 246 -12.89 5.14 24.39
CA SER A 246 -13.35 6.54 24.38
C SER A 246 -12.24 7.51 23.99
N ILE A 247 -12.55 8.47 23.13
CA ILE A 247 -11.60 9.48 22.65
C ILE A 247 -11.56 10.64 23.64
N ILE A 248 -10.36 10.97 24.13
CA ILE A 248 -10.12 12.13 25.00
C ILE A 248 -9.27 13.13 24.23
N GLY A 249 -9.88 14.27 23.88
CA GLY A 249 -9.22 15.34 23.13
C GLY A 249 -9.39 15.27 21.61
N PRO A 250 -8.63 16.06 20.85
CA PRO A 250 -8.82 16.21 19.41
C PRO A 250 -8.15 15.11 18.58
N ARG A 251 -7.42 14.20 19.22
CA ARG A 251 -6.63 13.15 18.56
C ARG A 251 -6.93 11.77 19.15
N VAL A 252 -6.76 10.76 18.31
CA VAL A 252 -6.80 9.35 18.71
C VAL A 252 -5.40 8.78 18.56
N ARG A 253 -4.85 8.19 19.62
CA ARG A 253 -3.60 7.42 19.54
C ARG A 253 -3.93 5.96 19.27
N LEU A 254 -3.29 5.36 18.27
CA LEU A 254 -3.36 3.93 18.01
C LEU A 254 -1.96 3.31 18.20
N GLY A 255 -1.79 2.51 19.25
CA GLY A 255 -0.62 1.67 19.48
C GLY A 255 -0.54 0.48 18.53
N SER A 256 0.58 -0.23 18.55
CA SER A 256 0.77 -1.41 17.68
C SER A 256 -0.26 -2.50 18.00
N GLY A 257 -0.99 -2.95 16.98
CA GLY A 257 -2.06 -3.94 17.12
C GLY A 257 -3.35 -3.42 17.76
N GLU A 258 -3.40 -2.14 18.14
CA GLU A 258 -4.60 -1.53 18.70
C GLU A 258 -5.56 -1.08 17.58
N GLY A 259 -6.84 -1.02 17.91
CA GLY A 259 -7.86 -0.45 17.05
C GLY A 259 -8.87 0.36 17.83
N ILE A 260 -9.62 1.17 17.09
CA ILE A 260 -10.73 1.96 17.60
C ILE A 260 -11.98 1.66 16.79
N ALA A 261 -13.05 1.31 17.49
CA ALA A 261 -14.38 1.21 16.91
C ALA A 261 -15.07 2.57 17.05
N LEU A 262 -15.59 3.08 15.95
CA LEU A 262 -16.29 4.36 15.83
C LEU A 262 -17.72 4.06 15.38
N ARG A 263 -18.70 4.49 16.17
CA ARG A 263 -20.11 4.40 15.81
C ARG A 263 -20.58 5.73 15.25
N PHE A 264 -21.23 5.66 14.10
CA PHE A 264 -21.90 6.77 13.45
C PHE A 264 -23.40 6.51 13.38
N GLN A 265 -24.19 7.57 13.39
CA GLN A 265 -25.63 7.54 13.22
C GLN A 265 -26.06 8.58 12.18
N SER A 266 -26.43 8.09 11.00
CA SER A 266 -26.71 8.92 9.83
C SER A 266 -28.16 8.80 9.38
N ASP A 267 -28.70 9.90 8.87
CA ASP A 267 -30.02 9.93 8.24
C ASP A 267 -29.85 9.63 6.73
N PHE A 268 -30.36 8.48 6.31
CA PHE A 268 -30.33 8.05 4.92
C PHE A 268 -31.55 8.60 4.17
N SER A 269 -31.55 9.90 3.86
CA SER A 269 -32.60 10.55 3.06
C SER A 269 -32.53 10.22 1.55
N TRP A 270 -32.08 9.02 1.21
CA TRP A 270 -31.92 8.59 -0.17
C TRP A 270 -33.23 8.09 -0.75
N GLU A 271 -33.34 8.11 -2.09
CA GLU A 271 -34.48 7.50 -2.76
C GLU A 271 -34.53 5.99 -2.49
N PRO A 272 -35.74 5.40 -2.37
CA PRO A 272 -35.87 3.95 -2.27
C PRO A 272 -35.21 3.23 -3.45
N GLY A 273 -34.48 2.16 -3.16
CA GLY A 273 -33.70 1.44 -4.16
C GLY A 273 -32.59 0.59 -3.55
N ARG A 274 -31.72 0.05 -4.41
CA ARG A 274 -30.56 -0.76 -4.00
C ARG A 274 -29.26 -0.02 -4.24
N TYR A 275 -28.42 0.04 -3.23
CA TYR A 275 -27.16 0.78 -3.24
C TYR A 275 -25.99 -0.14 -2.93
N LYS A 276 -24.84 0.24 -3.49
CA LYS A 276 -23.52 -0.20 -3.07
C LYS A 276 -22.89 0.97 -2.31
N VAL A 277 -22.57 0.74 -1.04
CA VAL A 277 -22.05 1.76 -0.13
C VAL A 277 -20.59 1.49 0.19
N ASP A 278 -19.77 2.51 0.01
CA ASP A 278 -18.37 2.56 0.40
C ASP A 278 -18.18 3.69 1.43
N ILE A 279 -17.21 3.54 2.33
CA ILE A 279 -16.69 4.64 3.14
C ILE A 279 -15.32 5.01 2.59
N ASP A 280 -15.12 6.29 2.29
CA ASP A 280 -13.84 6.87 1.87
C ASP A 280 -13.34 7.79 2.99
N LEU A 281 -12.14 7.55 3.49
CA LEU A 281 -11.48 8.38 4.49
C LEU A 281 -10.14 8.87 3.95
N VAL A 282 -9.89 10.16 4.12
CA VAL A 282 -8.57 10.75 3.95
C VAL A 282 -8.08 11.16 5.33
N LEU A 283 -6.98 10.57 5.80
CA LEU A 283 -6.47 10.79 7.15
C LEU A 283 -4.95 11.01 7.13
N PRO A 284 -4.43 12.03 7.82
CA PRO A 284 -3.01 12.13 8.10
C PRO A 284 -2.65 11.17 9.25
N LEU A 285 -1.65 10.33 9.03
CA LEU A 285 -0.96 9.58 10.08
C LEU A 285 0.07 10.50 10.71
N LEU A 286 -0.01 10.71 12.02
CA LEU A 286 0.81 11.69 12.72
C LEU A 286 1.76 11.03 13.72
N GLY A 287 2.95 11.60 13.86
CA GLY A 287 3.93 11.20 14.87
C GLY A 287 3.64 11.81 16.25
N ASP A 288 4.54 11.54 17.21
CA ASP A 288 4.43 12.04 18.59
C ASP A 288 4.53 13.57 18.71
N ASP A 289 5.08 14.25 17.70
CA ASP A 289 5.23 15.71 17.63
C ASP A 289 4.21 16.39 16.71
N ASP A 290 3.06 15.73 16.47
CA ASP A 290 2.00 16.18 15.55
C ASP A 290 2.47 16.37 14.10
N LYS A 291 3.70 15.97 13.75
CA LYS A 291 4.16 16.05 12.37
C LYS A 291 3.51 14.97 11.51
N PRO A 292 3.08 15.32 10.29
CA PRO A 292 2.58 14.33 9.35
C PRO A 292 3.69 13.35 8.98
N LEU A 293 3.44 12.07 9.25
CA LEU A 293 4.25 10.96 8.75
C LEU A 293 3.86 10.64 7.31
N MET A 294 2.56 10.61 7.05
CA MET A 294 1.98 10.25 5.75
C MET A 294 0.53 10.68 5.70
N LEU A 295 0.04 11.09 4.53
CA LEU A 295 -1.40 11.21 4.26
C LEU A 295 -1.87 9.93 3.58
N VAL A 296 -2.97 9.34 4.03
CA VAL A 296 -3.51 8.09 3.48
C VAL A 296 -4.97 8.24 3.06
N GLY A 297 -5.33 7.55 1.99
CA GLY A 297 -6.70 7.31 1.56
C GLY A 297 -7.14 5.88 1.89
N LEU A 298 -8.28 5.73 2.56
CA LEU A 298 -8.83 4.43 2.94
C LEU A 298 -10.23 4.31 2.35
N VAL A 299 -10.45 3.28 1.54
CA VAL A 299 -11.75 2.91 0.99
C VAL A 299 -12.17 1.57 1.56
N SER A 300 -13.40 1.48 2.05
CA SER A 300 -13.92 0.25 2.63
C SER A 300 -14.24 -0.79 1.56
N GLU A 301 -14.35 -2.05 1.99
CA GLU A 301 -15.17 -3.00 1.23
C GLU A 301 -16.60 -2.49 1.12
N SER A 302 -17.19 -2.72 -0.04
CA SER A 302 -18.53 -2.27 -0.34
C SER A 302 -19.59 -3.07 0.39
N LYS A 303 -20.62 -2.38 0.87
CA LYS A 303 -21.77 -2.99 1.53
C LYS A 303 -23.02 -2.82 0.67
N PRO A 304 -23.74 -3.91 0.34
CA PRO A 304 -25.03 -3.82 -0.33
C PRO A 304 -26.07 -3.33 0.68
N VAL A 305 -26.90 -2.38 0.27
CA VAL A 305 -27.91 -1.74 1.13
C VAL A 305 -29.19 -1.54 0.34
N SER A 306 -30.33 -1.91 0.92
CA SER A 306 -31.65 -1.61 0.38
C SER A 306 -32.28 -0.47 1.17
N VAL A 307 -32.70 0.58 0.47
CA VAL A 307 -33.44 1.71 1.05
C VAL A 307 -34.92 1.50 0.75
N SER A 308 -35.76 1.49 1.78
CA SER A 308 -37.22 1.45 1.64
C SER A 308 -37.84 2.81 1.94
N ALA A 309 -39.02 3.07 1.38
CA ALA A 309 -39.84 4.21 1.79
C ALA A 309 -40.26 4.08 3.26
N LYS A 310 -40.55 5.23 3.88
CA LYS A 310 -41.10 5.32 5.23
C LYS A 310 -42.58 4.98 5.27
#